data_AF-A0A7C5TAN1-F1
#
_entry.id   AF-A0A7C5TAN1-F1
#
_cell.length_a   1.000
_cell.length_b   1.000
_cell.length_c   1.000
_cell.angle_alpha   90.00
_cell.angle_beta   90.00
_cell.angle_gamma   90.00
#
_symmetry.space_group_name_H-M   'P 1'
#
loop_
_entity.id
_entity.type
_entity.pdbx_description
1 polymer ?
#
loop_
_entity_poly.entity_id
_entity_poly.type
_entity_poly.pdbx_seq_one_letter_code
_entity_poly.pdbx_strand_id
1 'polypeptide(L)'
;MRQRLVVYSGHVEVIEYPCVVVQDSVLVKPIYVYLGDIERAVVSGRLLTPRPIAMGASGVVRVVEVMGSHSVEYTGKVYSVTPIGSHGVLGVHENGLLANFISIHPSHLDEQLLNPTPLDAIRPVVKHSVELAQIAEEPVLVEGCGLVGVSTGIALRRTGVEPLFYCEELKRNALNYGFTVAQHISEVSRKWNSVVLTSTNISSKYKVLANLDYEKLLVSRLSFTSWIPLKSSASRASVVIVNRGDRAEVALIKQVLSELGKAFRVLTLNTLEDSVGLIPPRGLGVIVSLAGQ
;
A
#
# COMPACT_ATOMS: atom_id res chain seq x y z
N MET A 1 21.13 -3.10 -22.16
CA MET A 1 19.67 -2.96 -21.96
C MET A 1 19.41 -1.56 -21.43
N ARG A 2 18.58 -0.76 -22.10
CA ARG A 2 18.26 0.60 -21.61
C ARG A 2 17.24 0.52 -20.49
N GLN A 3 17.32 1.43 -19.54
CA GLN A 3 16.40 1.50 -18.41
C GLN A 3 15.53 2.74 -18.53
N ARG A 4 14.22 2.56 -18.47
CA ARG A 4 13.23 3.63 -18.50
C ARG A 4 12.39 3.52 -17.25
N LEU A 5 12.28 4.63 -16.52
CA LEU A 5 11.54 4.70 -15.26
C LEU A 5 10.57 5.87 -15.30
N VAL A 6 9.41 5.68 -14.71
CA VAL A 6 8.49 6.77 -14.40
C VAL A 6 8.80 7.24 -13.00
N VAL A 7 9.26 8.48 -12.88
CA VAL A 7 9.77 9.03 -11.62
C VAL A 7 8.98 10.25 -11.18
N TYR A 8 9.09 10.57 -9.90
CA TYR A 8 8.73 11.86 -9.35
C TYR A 8 9.98 12.68 -9.01
N SER A 9 10.17 13.79 -9.70
CA SER A 9 11.27 14.76 -9.50
C SER A 9 10.78 16.12 -8.96
N GLY A 10 9.49 16.20 -8.61
CA GLY A 10 8.75 17.45 -8.38
C GLY A 10 7.54 17.58 -9.33
N HIS A 11 7.61 16.84 -10.44
CA HIS A 11 6.49 16.46 -11.30
C HIS A 11 6.72 15.00 -11.74
N VAL A 12 5.72 14.39 -12.37
CA VAL A 12 5.82 13.01 -12.87
C VAL A 12 6.35 13.04 -14.30
N GLU A 13 7.43 12.32 -14.57
CA GLU A 13 8.09 12.26 -15.88
C GLU A 13 8.71 10.88 -16.15
N VAL A 14 9.07 10.62 -17.40
CA VAL A 14 9.84 9.42 -17.77
C VAL A 14 11.30 9.80 -17.95
N ILE A 15 12.19 9.10 -17.24
CA ILE A 15 13.64 9.22 -17.40
C ILE A 15 14.18 7.96 -18.07
N GLU A 16 15.11 8.14 -19.01
CA GLU A 16 15.83 7.06 -19.68
C GLU A 16 17.31 7.09 -19.30
N TYR A 17 17.82 5.95 -18.83
CA TYR A 17 19.23 5.71 -18.60
C TYR A 17 19.81 4.81 -19.71
N PRO A 18 21.07 5.05 -20.12
CA PRO A 18 21.71 4.30 -21.20
C PRO A 18 21.90 2.81 -20.86
N CYS A 19 21.97 2.47 -19.57
CA CYS A 19 22.08 1.12 -19.06
C CYS A 19 21.20 0.93 -17.82
N VAL A 20 20.86 -0.34 -17.52
CA VAL A 20 20.22 -0.72 -16.25
C VAL A 20 21.19 -0.48 -15.11
N VAL A 21 20.78 0.36 -14.16
CA VAL A 21 21.52 0.59 -12.93
C VAL A 21 21.11 -0.49 -11.93
N VAL A 22 22.04 -1.38 -11.60
CA VAL A 22 21.85 -2.42 -10.56
C VAL A 22 22.36 -1.84 -9.25
N GLN A 23 21.43 -1.43 -8.40
CA GLN A 23 21.73 -0.88 -7.07
C GLN A 23 21.56 -1.94 -5.97
N ASP A 24 20.66 -2.88 -6.21
CA ASP A 24 20.29 -3.95 -5.29
C ASP A 24 20.57 -5.32 -5.89
N SER A 25 20.44 -6.35 -5.06
CA SER A 25 20.81 -7.71 -5.43
C SER A 25 19.80 -8.43 -6.33
N VAL A 26 18.61 -7.88 -6.62
CA VAL A 26 17.62 -8.52 -7.51
C VAL A 26 17.25 -7.59 -8.64
N LEU A 27 17.55 -7.98 -9.88
CA LEU A 27 17.04 -7.33 -11.08
C LEU A 27 15.69 -7.96 -11.47
N VAL A 28 14.68 -7.12 -11.62
CA VAL A 28 13.32 -7.55 -11.94
C VAL A 28 12.76 -6.85 -13.17
N LYS A 29 11.89 -7.55 -13.87
CA LYS A 29 11.03 -7.02 -14.94
C LYS A 29 9.59 -6.93 -14.41
N PRO A 30 9.06 -5.72 -14.21
CA PRO A 30 7.67 -5.54 -13.80
C PRO A 30 6.67 -6.10 -14.82
N ILE A 31 5.62 -6.77 -14.34
CA ILE A 31 4.51 -7.31 -15.13
C ILE A 31 3.24 -6.51 -14.85
N TYR A 32 2.90 -6.37 -13.57
CA TYR A 32 1.77 -5.57 -13.10
C TYR A 32 2.25 -4.61 -12.03
N VAL A 33 1.82 -3.36 -12.07
CA VAL A 33 2.16 -2.35 -11.06
C VAL A 33 0.87 -1.72 -10.55
N TYR A 34 0.72 -1.67 -9.24
CA TYR A 34 -0.37 -0.94 -8.60
C TYR A 34 0.06 0.51 -8.34
N LEU A 35 -0.78 1.44 -8.80
CA LEU A 35 -0.65 2.87 -8.54
C LEU A 35 -1.79 3.30 -7.62
N GLY A 36 -1.46 3.76 -6.42
CA GLY A 36 -2.42 3.91 -5.34
C GLY A 36 -2.14 5.05 -4.36
N ASP A 37 -2.36 4.73 -3.08
CA ASP A 37 -2.28 5.71 -1.98
C ASP A 37 -0.87 6.28 -1.80
N ILE A 38 0.18 5.49 -2.05
CA ILE A 38 1.57 5.95 -1.95
C ILE A 38 1.86 6.99 -3.04
N GLU A 39 1.57 6.68 -4.31
CA GLU A 39 1.81 7.62 -5.41
C GLU A 39 1.01 8.91 -5.22
N ARG A 40 -0.24 8.81 -4.76
CA ARG A 40 -1.06 9.97 -4.41
C ARG A 40 -0.43 10.80 -3.29
N ALA A 41 0.09 10.16 -2.25
CA ALA A 41 0.69 10.83 -1.10
C ALA A 41 2.02 11.52 -1.46
N VAL A 42 2.83 10.92 -2.33
CA VAL A 42 4.07 11.52 -2.85
C VAL A 42 3.75 12.76 -3.68
N VAL A 43 2.84 12.66 -4.65
CA VAL A 43 2.51 13.78 -5.54
C VAL A 43 1.77 14.91 -4.82
N SER A 44 0.96 14.61 -3.80
CA SER A 44 0.31 15.64 -2.97
C SER A 44 1.24 16.26 -1.92
N GLY A 45 2.52 15.87 -1.87
CA GLY A 45 3.49 16.40 -0.92
C GLY A 45 3.28 15.96 0.53
N ARG A 46 2.48 14.91 0.78
CA ARG A 46 2.26 14.33 2.11
C ARG A 46 3.41 13.44 2.56
N LEU A 47 4.13 12.85 1.60
CA LEU A 47 5.34 12.09 1.85
C LEU A 47 6.53 12.82 1.25
N LEU A 48 7.56 13.01 2.08
CA LEU A 48 8.85 13.51 1.64
C LEU A 48 9.65 12.34 1.07
N THR A 49 10.18 12.50 -0.13
CA THR A 49 10.96 11.48 -0.84
C THR A 49 12.28 12.09 -1.32
N PRO A 50 13.37 11.31 -1.42
CA PRO A 50 14.52 11.70 -2.22
C PRO A 50 14.06 11.86 -3.68
N ARG A 51 14.57 12.85 -4.39
CA ARG A 51 14.20 13.14 -5.79
C ARG A 51 15.43 12.97 -6.68
N PRO A 52 15.32 12.30 -7.84
CA PRO A 52 14.14 11.60 -8.37
C PRO A 52 13.88 10.25 -7.67
N ILE A 53 12.61 9.82 -7.61
CA ILE A 53 12.20 8.50 -7.10
C ILE A 53 11.30 7.79 -8.10
N ALA A 54 11.56 6.53 -8.44
CA ALA A 54 10.66 5.76 -9.30
C ALA A 54 9.33 5.45 -8.58
N MET A 55 8.22 5.55 -9.30
CA MET A 55 6.87 5.33 -8.77
C MET A 55 6.48 3.84 -8.79
N GLY A 56 5.37 3.46 -8.14
CA GLY A 56 4.82 2.10 -8.20
C GLY A 56 5.27 1.23 -7.02
N ALA A 57 4.69 1.44 -5.85
CA ALA A 57 5.15 0.79 -4.63
C ALA A 57 4.87 -0.72 -4.52
N SER A 58 3.90 -1.26 -5.25
CA SER A 58 3.47 -2.66 -5.15
C SER A 58 3.16 -3.22 -6.53
N GLY A 59 3.35 -4.52 -6.73
CA GLY A 59 3.21 -5.10 -8.06
C GLY A 59 3.51 -6.59 -8.13
N VAL A 60 3.62 -7.05 -9.37
CA VAL A 60 4.05 -8.39 -9.75
C VAL A 60 5.23 -8.24 -10.69
N VAL A 61 6.29 -8.98 -10.44
CA VAL A 61 7.53 -8.89 -11.20
C VAL A 61 8.05 -10.27 -11.55
N ARG A 62 8.75 -10.37 -12.69
CA ARG A 62 9.59 -11.52 -13.02
C ARG A 62 11.02 -11.22 -12.62
N VAL A 63 11.64 -12.12 -11.87
CA VAL A 63 13.07 -12.01 -11.55
C VAL A 63 13.88 -12.34 -12.80
N VAL A 64 14.74 -11.40 -13.20
CA VAL A 64 15.60 -11.52 -14.38
C VAL A 64 16.97 -12.05 -13.97
N GLU A 65 17.53 -11.49 -12.90
CA GLU A 65 18.85 -11.85 -12.39
C GLU A 65 18.89 -11.57 -10.88
N VAL A 66 19.68 -12.36 -10.15
CA VAL A 66 20.00 -12.09 -8.75
C VAL A 66 21.50 -12.15 -8.57
N MET A 67 22.06 -11.10 -7.97
CA MET A 67 23.47 -11.05 -7.62
C MET A 67 23.72 -11.90 -6.37
N GLY A 68 24.73 -12.78 -6.43
CA GLY A 68 25.16 -13.61 -5.30
C GLY A 68 24.74 -15.09 -5.38
N SER A 69 24.92 -15.81 -4.26
CA SER A 69 24.83 -17.28 -4.19
C SER A 69 23.42 -17.86 -4.30
N HIS A 70 22.38 -17.04 -4.20
CA HIS A 70 20.98 -17.48 -4.27
C HIS A 70 20.39 -17.35 -5.69
N SER A 71 21.24 -17.16 -6.71
CA SER A 71 20.81 -16.77 -8.06
C SER A 71 19.90 -17.78 -8.75
N VAL A 72 20.14 -19.07 -8.55
CA VAL A 72 19.38 -20.16 -9.21
C VAL A 72 17.96 -20.28 -8.65
N GLU A 73 17.74 -19.93 -7.38
CA GLU A 73 16.45 -20.13 -6.74
C GLU A 73 15.39 -19.16 -7.27
N TYR A 74 15.74 -17.91 -7.56
CA TYR A 74 14.78 -16.86 -7.90
C TYR A 74 14.65 -16.61 -9.40
N THR A 75 15.73 -16.81 -10.17
CA THR A 75 15.80 -16.40 -11.58
C THR A 75 14.71 -17.04 -12.44
N GLY A 76 14.02 -16.22 -13.24
CA GLY A 76 12.95 -16.64 -14.14
C GLY A 76 11.58 -16.80 -13.49
N LYS A 77 11.50 -16.83 -12.16
CA LYS A 77 10.23 -16.95 -11.41
C LYS A 77 9.53 -15.60 -11.29
N VAL A 78 8.22 -15.66 -11.02
CA VAL A 78 7.36 -14.50 -10.83
C VAL A 78 6.98 -14.38 -9.36
N TYR A 79 7.02 -13.16 -8.82
CA TYR A 79 6.69 -12.87 -7.43
C TYR A 79 5.74 -11.69 -7.32
N SER A 80 4.87 -11.69 -6.31
CA SER A 80 4.29 -10.47 -5.79
C SER A 80 5.36 -9.66 -5.06
N VAL A 81 5.24 -8.34 -5.10
CA VAL A 81 6.18 -7.41 -4.47
C VAL A 81 5.47 -6.60 -3.40
N THR A 82 5.96 -6.70 -2.17
CA THR A 82 5.46 -5.91 -1.04
C THR A 82 6.09 -4.51 -1.05
N PRO A 83 5.30 -3.46 -0.78
CA PRO A 83 5.84 -2.11 -0.66
C PRO A 83 6.83 -1.97 0.48
N ILE A 84 6.71 -2.78 1.56
CA ILE A 84 7.51 -2.61 2.78
C ILE A 84 8.72 -3.54 2.77
N GLY A 85 9.92 -2.96 2.82
CA GLY A 85 11.24 -3.59 2.81
C GLY A 85 11.94 -3.60 4.16
N SER A 86 13.08 -4.30 4.23
CA SER A 86 14.07 -4.04 5.29
C SER A 86 14.75 -2.68 5.11
N HIS A 87 14.83 -2.18 3.87
CA HIS A 87 15.51 -0.93 3.51
C HIS A 87 14.58 0.28 3.40
N GLY A 88 13.26 0.08 3.47
CA GLY A 88 12.31 1.18 3.45
C GLY A 88 10.98 0.81 2.82
N VAL A 89 10.44 1.74 2.05
CA VAL A 89 9.18 1.56 1.31
C VAL A 89 9.44 1.93 -0.15
N LEU A 90 9.08 1.04 -1.07
CA LEU A 90 9.20 1.28 -2.51
C LEU A 90 8.34 2.49 -2.93
N GLY A 91 8.87 3.33 -3.82
CA GLY A 91 8.25 4.58 -4.23
C GLY A 91 8.35 5.71 -3.20
N VAL A 92 9.05 5.50 -2.08
CA VAL A 92 9.22 6.53 -1.03
C VAL A 92 10.68 6.64 -0.59
N HIS A 93 11.27 5.54 -0.12
CA HIS A 93 12.67 5.49 0.33
C HIS A 93 13.56 4.85 -0.73
N GLU A 94 13.00 3.89 -1.46
CA GLU A 94 13.65 3.12 -2.51
C GLU A 94 12.84 3.23 -3.81
N ASN A 95 13.48 3.03 -4.95
CA ASN A 95 12.82 3.14 -6.25
C ASN A 95 11.66 2.13 -6.38
N GLY A 96 10.49 2.60 -6.82
CA GLY A 96 9.32 1.78 -7.13
C GLY A 96 9.41 1.00 -8.44
N LEU A 97 8.35 0.27 -8.78
CA LEU A 97 8.30 -0.75 -9.83
C LEU A 97 7.89 -0.23 -11.20
N LEU A 98 7.54 1.06 -11.35
CA LEU A 98 7.04 1.60 -12.61
C LEU A 98 8.20 1.90 -13.58
N ALA A 99 8.74 0.82 -14.15
CA ALA A 99 9.89 0.82 -15.04
C ALA A 99 9.85 -0.39 -15.99
N ASN A 100 10.68 -0.38 -17.05
CA ASN A 100 10.86 -1.56 -17.90
C ASN A 100 11.73 -2.64 -17.21
N PHE A 101 12.75 -2.20 -16.47
CA PHE A 101 13.59 -3.02 -15.61
C PHE A 101 13.97 -2.21 -14.38
N ILE A 102 14.00 -2.87 -13.22
CA ILE A 102 14.46 -2.21 -12.00
C ILE A 102 15.12 -3.19 -11.05
N SER A 103 16.07 -2.67 -10.27
CA SER A 103 16.70 -3.39 -9.19
C SER A 103 15.95 -3.12 -7.88
N ILE A 104 15.66 -4.16 -7.12
CA ILE A 104 15.01 -4.07 -5.81
C ILE A 104 15.71 -4.96 -4.79
N HIS A 105 15.63 -4.60 -3.51
CA HIS A 105 16.14 -5.47 -2.45
C HIS A 105 15.28 -6.76 -2.31
N PRO A 106 15.87 -7.96 -2.10
CA PRO A 106 15.16 -9.25 -2.00
C PRO A 106 14.05 -9.25 -0.96
N SER A 107 14.20 -8.43 0.09
CA SER A 107 13.16 -8.31 1.10
C SER A 107 11.81 -7.93 0.51
N HIS A 108 11.75 -7.24 -0.63
CA HIS A 108 10.48 -6.84 -1.24
C HIS A 108 9.76 -7.96 -1.99
N LEU A 109 10.42 -9.09 -2.27
CA LEU A 109 9.76 -10.27 -2.82
C LEU A 109 8.89 -10.90 -1.72
N ASP A 110 7.60 -11.11 -2.00
CA ASP A 110 6.63 -11.70 -1.07
C ASP A 110 6.29 -13.16 -1.45
N GLU A 111 5.28 -13.39 -2.30
CA GLU A 111 4.83 -14.74 -2.65
C GLU A 111 5.24 -15.10 -4.09
N GLN A 112 5.75 -16.32 -4.31
CA GLN A 112 6.00 -16.83 -5.65
C GLN A 112 4.66 -17.15 -6.34
N LEU A 113 4.46 -16.62 -7.55
CA LEU A 113 3.24 -16.78 -8.32
C LEU A 113 3.46 -17.72 -9.51
N LEU A 114 2.67 -18.79 -9.58
CA LEU A 114 2.69 -19.71 -10.73
C LEU A 114 1.84 -19.18 -11.89
N ASN A 115 0.69 -18.58 -11.59
CA ASN A 115 -0.26 -18.04 -12.56
C ASN A 115 -0.61 -16.59 -12.15
N PRO A 116 0.25 -15.61 -12.46
CA PRO A 116 0.07 -14.24 -12.00
C PRO A 116 -1.17 -13.61 -12.64
N THR A 117 -1.97 -12.96 -11.82
CA THR A 117 -3.13 -12.15 -12.24
C THR A 117 -2.90 -10.68 -11.87
N PRO A 118 -3.58 -9.72 -12.51
CA PRO A 118 -3.44 -8.30 -12.16
C PRO A 118 -3.69 -8.00 -10.69
N LEU A 119 -4.66 -8.67 -10.05
CA LEU A 119 -4.98 -8.45 -8.63
C LEU A 119 -3.87 -8.90 -7.67
N ASP A 120 -2.92 -9.73 -8.12
CA ASP A 120 -1.77 -10.08 -7.29
C ASP A 120 -0.86 -8.87 -7.03
N ALA A 121 -0.97 -7.79 -7.83
CA ALA A 121 -0.26 -6.52 -7.60
C ALA A 121 -0.66 -5.81 -6.29
N ILE A 122 -1.87 -6.06 -5.78
CA ILE A 122 -2.36 -5.49 -4.51
C ILE A 122 -2.39 -6.51 -3.37
N ARG A 123 -2.11 -7.79 -3.66
CA ARG A 123 -2.17 -8.87 -2.66
C ARG A 123 -1.35 -8.59 -1.40
N PRO A 124 -0.10 -8.09 -1.47
CA PRO A 124 0.66 -7.76 -0.25
C PRO A 124 0.01 -6.66 0.61
N VAL A 125 -0.66 -5.68 -0.02
CA VAL A 125 -1.40 -4.63 0.68
C VAL A 125 -2.65 -5.19 1.37
N VAL A 126 -3.34 -6.13 0.71
CA VAL A 126 -4.49 -6.84 1.32
C VAL A 126 -4.04 -7.71 2.48
N LYS A 127 -2.96 -8.48 2.33
CA LYS A 127 -2.33 -9.28 3.38
C LYS A 127 -2.05 -8.43 4.63
N HIS A 128 -1.40 -7.29 4.45
CA HIS A 128 -1.20 -6.29 5.51
C HIS A 128 -2.50 -5.82 6.17
N SER A 129 -3.53 -5.54 5.38
CA SER A 129 -4.83 -5.04 5.86
C SER A 129 -5.64 -6.08 6.63
N VAL A 130 -5.49 -7.35 6.27
CA VAL A 130 -6.11 -8.49 6.96
C VAL A 130 -5.48 -8.69 8.33
N GLU A 131 -4.15 -8.60 8.46
CA GLU A 131 -3.51 -8.69 9.77
C GLU A 131 -3.95 -7.56 10.71
N LEU A 132 -4.11 -6.32 10.21
CA LEU A 132 -4.69 -5.22 10.98
C LEU A 132 -6.09 -5.56 11.51
N ALA A 133 -6.94 -6.15 10.66
CA ALA A 133 -8.30 -6.52 11.06
C ALA A 133 -8.33 -7.63 12.12
N GLN A 134 -7.46 -8.63 12.01
CA GLN A 134 -7.41 -9.77 12.93
C GLN A 134 -6.95 -9.41 14.35
N ILE A 135 -6.21 -8.30 14.52
CA ILE A 135 -5.72 -7.83 15.81
C ILE A 135 -6.70 -6.84 16.48
N ALA A 136 -7.62 -6.28 15.69
CA ALA A 136 -8.57 -5.28 16.17
C ALA A 136 -9.66 -5.91 17.05
N GLU A 137 -10.11 -5.13 18.02
CA GLU A 137 -11.15 -5.47 18.99
C GLU A 137 -12.28 -4.44 18.90
N GLU A 138 -13.51 -4.91 18.85
CA GLU A 138 -14.71 -4.08 18.75
C GLU A 138 -14.96 -3.26 20.03
N PRO A 139 -15.47 -2.02 19.94
CA PRO A 139 -15.77 -1.29 18.70
C PRO A 139 -14.51 -0.77 18.00
N VAL A 140 -14.51 -0.82 16.66
CA VAL A 140 -13.37 -0.45 15.80
C VAL A 140 -13.64 0.82 15.00
N LEU A 141 -12.72 1.78 15.09
CA LEU A 141 -12.64 2.94 14.22
C LEU A 141 -11.49 2.76 13.22
N VAL A 142 -11.76 2.87 11.93
CA VAL A 142 -10.73 2.89 10.88
C VAL A 142 -10.54 4.33 10.40
N GLU A 143 -9.34 4.88 10.64
CA GLU A 143 -8.92 6.17 10.11
C GLU A 143 -8.36 5.98 8.70
N GLY A 144 -9.00 6.62 7.71
CA GLY A 144 -8.61 6.59 6.31
C GLY A 144 -9.47 5.70 5.42
N CYS A 145 -9.80 6.22 4.23
CA CYS A 145 -10.62 5.56 3.20
C CYS A 145 -9.78 5.16 1.95
N GLY A 146 -8.48 4.93 2.13
CA GLY A 146 -7.60 4.38 1.10
C GLY A 146 -7.79 2.88 0.91
N LEU A 147 -6.95 2.26 0.09
CA LEU A 147 -6.95 0.81 -0.13
C LEU A 147 -6.72 0.05 1.19
N VAL A 148 -5.77 0.50 2.01
CA VAL A 148 -5.49 -0.16 3.30
C VAL A 148 -6.72 -0.11 4.21
N GLY A 149 -7.28 1.09 4.43
CA GLY A 149 -8.46 1.26 5.28
C GLY A 149 -9.67 0.47 4.80
N VAL A 150 -10.01 0.56 3.51
CA VAL A 150 -11.15 -0.17 2.94
C VAL A 150 -10.93 -1.69 3.01
N SER A 151 -9.72 -2.18 2.71
CA SER A 151 -9.39 -3.60 2.82
C SER A 151 -9.49 -4.09 4.26
N THR A 152 -9.04 -3.31 5.24
CA THR A 152 -9.20 -3.62 6.67
C THR A 152 -10.67 -3.66 7.06
N GLY A 153 -11.48 -2.71 6.59
CA GLY A 153 -12.92 -2.72 6.88
C GLY A 153 -13.65 -3.93 6.28
N ILE A 154 -13.31 -4.32 5.04
CA ILE A 154 -13.86 -5.54 4.43
C ILE A 154 -13.46 -6.76 5.26
N ALA A 155 -12.19 -6.85 5.66
CA ALA A 155 -11.70 -7.95 6.48
C ALA A 155 -12.43 -8.04 7.84
N LEU A 156 -12.64 -6.91 8.52
CA LEU A 156 -13.40 -6.84 9.79
C LEU A 156 -14.85 -7.31 9.62
N ARG A 157 -15.53 -6.85 8.57
CA ARG A 157 -16.92 -7.24 8.29
C ARG A 157 -17.04 -8.74 8.06
N ARG A 158 -16.05 -9.37 7.41
CA ARG A 158 -16.00 -10.82 7.18
C ARG A 158 -15.83 -11.61 8.48
N THR A 159 -15.27 -11.00 9.51
CA THR A 159 -15.18 -11.57 10.86
C THR A 159 -16.31 -11.13 11.79
N GLY A 160 -17.37 -10.50 11.25
CA GLY A 160 -18.56 -10.09 12.01
C GLY A 160 -18.47 -8.73 12.71
N VAL A 161 -17.39 -7.97 12.49
CA VAL A 161 -17.19 -6.65 13.10
C VAL A 161 -17.51 -5.57 12.08
N GLU A 162 -18.47 -4.68 12.38
CA GLU A 162 -18.78 -3.54 11.51
C GLU A 162 -18.04 -2.28 11.99
N PRO A 163 -16.98 -1.84 11.29
CA PRO A 163 -16.23 -0.65 11.71
C PRO A 163 -16.93 0.64 11.32
N LEU A 164 -16.70 1.70 12.11
CA LEU A 164 -16.91 3.07 11.66
C LEU A 164 -15.65 3.55 10.94
N PHE A 165 -15.81 4.25 9.82
CA PHE A 165 -14.71 4.93 9.16
C PHE A 165 -14.68 6.41 9.55
N TYR A 166 -13.49 6.94 9.80
CA TYR A 166 -13.25 8.39 9.85
C TYR A 166 -12.40 8.80 8.64
N CYS A 167 -12.99 9.60 7.76
CA CYS A 167 -12.38 9.99 6.49
C CYS A 167 -12.67 11.43 6.11
N GLU A 168 -11.64 12.27 6.13
CA GLU A 168 -11.71 13.64 5.59
C GLU A 168 -11.71 13.64 4.05
N GLU A 169 -11.11 12.61 3.44
CA GLU A 169 -10.94 12.48 2.00
C GLU A 169 -11.32 11.07 1.53
N LEU A 170 -11.60 10.96 0.23
CA LEU A 170 -11.85 9.66 -0.43
C LEU A 170 -13.00 8.85 0.18
N LYS A 171 -13.91 9.49 0.93
CA LYS A 171 -15.06 8.81 1.57
C LYS A 171 -15.87 7.94 0.63
N ARG A 172 -15.95 8.32 -0.66
CA ARG A 172 -16.63 7.54 -1.70
C ARG A 172 -16.10 6.11 -1.78
N ASN A 173 -14.81 5.89 -1.52
CA ASN A 173 -14.24 4.54 -1.52
C ASN A 173 -14.92 3.68 -0.46
N ALA A 174 -15.00 4.11 0.81
CA ALA A 174 -15.66 3.31 1.85
C ALA A 174 -17.19 3.25 1.67
N LEU A 175 -17.83 4.35 1.26
CA LEU A 175 -19.28 4.38 1.00
C LEU A 175 -19.70 3.41 -0.11
N ASN A 176 -18.87 3.22 -1.14
CA ASN A 176 -19.15 2.26 -2.22
C ASN A 176 -19.18 0.80 -1.74
N TYR A 177 -18.59 0.51 -0.58
CA TYR A 177 -18.66 -0.80 0.08
C TYR A 177 -19.69 -0.80 1.23
N GLY A 178 -20.54 0.23 1.33
CA GLY A 178 -21.62 0.31 2.31
C GLY A 178 -21.17 0.53 3.76
N PHE A 179 -19.93 1.00 3.99
CA PHE A 179 -19.49 1.35 5.34
C PHE A 179 -20.09 2.68 5.82
N THR A 180 -20.30 2.79 7.13
CA THR A 180 -20.64 4.08 7.75
C THR A 180 -19.38 4.94 7.83
N VAL A 181 -19.48 6.20 7.40
CA VAL A 181 -18.34 7.14 7.35
C VAL A 181 -18.68 8.43 8.08
N ALA A 182 -17.86 8.78 9.06
CA ALA A 182 -17.80 10.10 9.68
C ALA A 182 -16.78 10.99 8.95
N GLN A 183 -17.17 12.24 8.67
CA GLN A 183 -16.28 13.23 8.06
C GLN A 183 -15.70 14.19 9.10
N HIS A 184 -16.44 14.44 10.17
CA HIS A 184 -16.06 15.34 11.23
C HIS A 184 -15.82 14.54 12.51
N ILE A 185 -14.76 14.89 13.25
CA ILE A 185 -14.41 14.19 14.49
C ILE A 185 -15.53 14.26 15.55
N SER A 186 -16.40 15.27 15.46
CA SER A 186 -17.59 15.44 16.30
C SER A 186 -18.68 14.39 16.03
N GLU A 187 -18.67 13.72 14.88
CA GLU A 187 -19.60 12.63 14.52
C GLU A 187 -19.13 11.28 15.08
N VAL A 188 -17.89 11.22 15.59
CA VAL A 188 -17.26 9.99 16.07
C VAL A 188 -17.46 9.87 17.58
N SER A 189 -17.88 8.69 18.06
CA SER A 189 -17.93 8.39 19.49
C SER A 189 -16.58 8.63 20.15
N ARG A 190 -16.55 9.05 21.41
CA ARG A 190 -15.30 9.32 22.12
C ARG A 190 -14.53 8.06 22.53
N LYS A 191 -15.18 6.90 22.69
CA LYS A 191 -14.55 5.68 23.22
C LYS A 191 -14.53 4.56 22.19
N TRP A 192 -13.37 3.95 22.02
CA TRP A 192 -13.13 2.83 21.10
C TRP A 192 -12.27 1.76 21.78
N ASN A 193 -12.45 0.49 21.42
CA ASN A 193 -11.49 -0.52 21.85
C ASN A 193 -10.29 -0.50 20.92
N SER A 194 -10.53 -0.42 19.60
CA SER A 194 -9.47 -0.30 18.60
C SER A 194 -9.63 0.91 17.68
N VAL A 195 -8.52 1.62 17.48
CA VAL A 195 -8.37 2.63 16.42
C VAL A 195 -7.30 2.14 15.44
N VAL A 196 -7.62 2.10 14.16
CA VAL A 196 -6.71 1.66 13.10
C VAL A 196 -6.29 2.86 12.25
N LEU A 197 -5.01 3.23 12.29
CA LEU A 197 -4.46 4.31 11.45
C LEU A 197 -3.98 3.75 10.12
N THR A 198 -4.60 4.19 9.03
CA THR A 198 -4.27 3.71 7.68
C THR A 198 -3.89 4.82 6.71
N SER A 199 -4.25 6.08 7.00
CA SER A 199 -4.02 7.18 6.06
C SER A 199 -2.65 7.84 6.21
N THR A 200 -2.21 8.49 5.13
CA THR A 200 -1.03 9.38 5.14
C THR A 200 -1.36 10.81 5.60
N ASN A 201 -2.63 11.12 5.89
CA ASN A 201 -3.03 12.46 6.30
C ASN A 201 -2.72 12.69 7.79
N ILE A 202 -1.68 13.48 8.06
CA ILE A 202 -1.24 13.81 9.42
C ILE A 202 -2.29 14.56 10.24
N SER A 203 -3.10 15.43 9.61
CA SER A 203 -4.16 16.19 10.27
C SER A 203 -5.29 15.26 10.74
N SER A 204 -5.72 14.35 9.87
CA SER A 204 -6.74 13.34 10.18
C SER A 204 -6.29 12.47 11.37
N LYS A 205 -5.07 11.94 11.32
CA LYS A 205 -4.47 11.17 12.43
C LYS A 205 -4.39 11.98 13.72
N TYR A 206 -3.98 13.25 13.65
CA TYR A 206 -3.93 14.11 14.84
C TYR A 206 -5.29 14.28 15.50
N LYS A 207 -6.35 14.54 14.71
CA LYS A 207 -7.70 14.69 15.25
C LYS A 207 -8.17 13.42 15.97
N VAL A 208 -7.94 12.25 15.37
CA VAL A 208 -8.26 10.95 15.99
C VAL A 208 -7.48 10.77 17.29
N LEU A 209 -6.15 10.90 17.24
CA LEU A 209 -5.28 10.61 18.37
C LEU A 209 -5.46 11.60 19.54
N ALA A 210 -5.78 12.85 19.27
CA ALA A 210 -5.96 13.88 20.29
C ALA A 210 -7.35 13.87 20.94
N ASN A 211 -8.41 13.46 20.22
CA ASN A 211 -9.79 13.65 20.69
C ASN A 211 -10.51 12.37 21.13
N LEU A 212 -10.00 11.18 20.78
CA LEU A 212 -10.70 9.92 21.01
C LEU A 212 -9.93 9.03 21.97
N ASP A 213 -10.60 8.42 22.94
CA ASP A 213 -10.04 7.44 23.86
C ASP A 213 -10.09 6.03 23.24
N TYR A 214 -8.96 5.32 23.35
CA TYR A 214 -8.80 3.98 22.80
C TYR A 214 -7.90 3.11 23.68
N GLU A 215 -8.20 1.82 23.74
CA GLU A 215 -7.40 0.83 24.47
C GLU A 215 -6.28 0.24 23.59
N LYS A 216 -6.52 0.15 22.29
CA LYS A 216 -5.60 -0.38 21.30
C LYS A 216 -5.49 0.54 20.10
N LEU A 217 -4.26 0.93 19.76
CA LEU A 217 -3.92 1.68 18.57
C LEU A 217 -3.16 0.78 17.60
N LEU A 218 -3.80 0.46 16.47
CA LEU A 218 -3.21 -0.31 15.39
C LEU A 218 -2.68 0.63 14.32
N VAL A 219 -1.38 0.60 14.08
CA VAL A 219 -0.71 1.50 13.14
C VAL A 219 -0.25 0.71 11.93
N SER A 220 -0.84 1.01 10.78
CA SER A 220 -0.33 0.54 9.50
C SER A 220 1.03 1.19 9.23
N ARG A 221 2.08 0.43 8.91
CA ARG A 221 3.35 1.03 8.43
C ARG A 221 3.17 1.83 7.12
N LEU A 222 2.15 1.49 6.32
CA LEU A 222 1.76 2.26 5.12
C LEU A 222 1.05 3.59 5.44
N SER A 223 0.69 3.85 6.70
CA SER A 223 0.18 5.16 7.12
C SER A 223 1.29 6.19 7.30
N PHE A 224 2.57 5.77 7.32
CA PHE A 224 3.74 6.62 7.62
C PHE A 224 3.57 7.45 8.90
N THR A 225 3.00 6.82 9.93
CA THR A 225 2.86 7.45 11.25
C THR A 225 4.19 7.40 11.98
N SER A 226 4.79 8.57 12.20
CA SER A 226 6.08 8.75 12.86
C SER A 226 5.98 9.30 14.28
N TRP A 227 4.77 9.61 14.75
CA TRP A 227 4.54 10.20 16.06
C TRP A 227 3.19 9.75 16.61
N ILE A 228 3.09 9.66 17.94
CA ILE A 228 1.86 9.39 18.68
C ILE A 228 1.85 10.39 19.86
N PRO A 229 0.79 11.18 20.07
CA PRO A 229 0.77 12.17 21.13
C PRO A 229 0.65 11.46 22.48
N LEU A 230 1.44 11.92 23.46
CA LEU A 230 1.29 11.47 24.83
C LEU A 230 0.03 12.09 25.44
N LYS A 231 -0.92 11.25 25.83
CA LYS A 231 -2.11 11.69 26.53
C LYS A 231 -1.85 11.84 28.02
N SER A 232 -2.40 12.89 28.61
CA SER A 232 -2.41 13.12 30.05
C SER A 232 -3.41 12.22 30.80
N SER A 233 -4.30 11.52 30.09
CA SER A 233 -5.26 10.60 30.70
C SER A 233 -4.57 9.32 31.21
N ALA A 234 -5.05 8.79 32.33
CA ALA A 234 -4.53 7.56 32.95
C ALA A 234 -4.75 6.28 32.11
N SER A 235 -5.45 6.37 30.98
CA SER A 235 -5.71 5.25 30.07
C SER A 235 -4.45 4.89 29.29
N ARG A 236 -3.88 3.72 29.60
CA ARG A 236 -2.79 3.13 28.82
C ARG A 236 -3.35 2.54 27.54
N ALA A 237 -2.98 3.10 26.39
CA ALA A 237 -3.24 2.49 25.10
C ALA A 237 -2.09 1.55 24.72
N SER A 238 -2.40 0.32 24.32
CA SER A 238 -1.44 -0.56 23.66
C SER A 238 -1.24 -0.11 22.21
N VAL A 239 0.01 -0.05 21.74
CA VAL A 239 0.32 0.34 20.36
C VAL A 239 0.89 -0.87 19.63
N VAL A 240 0.27 -1.24 18.52
CA VAL A 240 0.73 -2.35 17.66
C VAL A 240 1.00 -1.81 16.26
N ILE A 241 2.21 -2.02 15.76
CA ILE A 241 2.61 -1.61 14.42
C ILE A 241 2.63 -2.86 13.53
N VAL A 242 1.79 -2.87 12.50
CA VAL A 242 1.77 -3.96 11.51
C VAL A 242 2.72 -3.60 10.37
N ASN A 243 3.57 -4.57 10.00
CA ASN A 243 4.55 -4.42 8.93
C ASN A 243 4.02 -4.96 7.59
N ARG A 244 4.18 -6.27 7.31
CA ARG A 244 3.87 -6.87 5.98
C ARG A 244 2.61 -7.72 5.93
N GLY A 245 2.00 -8.00 7.08
CA GLY A 245 0.87 -8.94 7.15
C GLY A 245 1.28 -10.41 7.19
N ASP A 246 2.46 -10.75 7.71
CA ASP A 246 2.99 -12.12 7.69
C ASP A 246 2.12 -13.15 8.42
N ARG A 247 1.21 -12.70 9.30
CA ARG A 247 0.30 -13.56 10.07
C ARG A 247 -1.12 -13.58 9.51
N ALA A 248 -1.37 -12.93 8.38
CA ALA A 248 -2.69 -12.82 7.80
C ALA A 248 -3.24 -14.17 7.32
N GLU A 249 -4.51 -14.42 7.60
CA GLU A 249 -5.18 -15.66 7.19
C GLU A 249 -5.46 -15.67 5.68
N VAL A 250 -4.93 -16.69 4.99
CA VAL A 250 -5.02 -16.85 3.53
C VAL A 250 -6.47 -16.89 3.02
N ALA A 251 -7.39 -17.51 3.77
CA ALA A 251 -8.80 -17.56 3.39
C ALA A 251 -9.43 -16.16 3.34
N LEU A 252 -9.13 -15.33 4.35
CA LEU A 252 -9.63 -13.97 4.44
C LEU A 252 -9.01 -13.06 3.37
N ILE A 253 -7.71 -13.22 3.08
CA ILE A 253 -7.03 -12.51 1.97
C ILE A 253 -7.77 -12.76 0.64
N LYS A 254 -8.12 -14.02 0.33
CA LYS A 254 -8.83 -14.38 -0.90
C LYS A 254 -10.23 -13.76 -0.97
N GLN A 255 -10.95 -13.73 0.15
CA GLN A 255 -12.28 -13.12 0.22
C GLN A 255 -12.21 -11.60 -0.03
N VAL A 256 -11.27 -10.91 0.62
CA VAL A 256 -11.08 -9.46 0.46
C VAL A 256 -10.65 -9.13 -0.98
N LEU A 257 -9.71 -9.88 -1.56
CA LEU A 257 -9.29 -9.70 -2.96
C LEU A 257 -10.44 -9.88 -3.95
N SER A 258 -11.30 -10.89 -3.74
CA SER A 258 -12.48 -11.14 -4.57
C SER A 258 -13.47 -9.96 -4.55
N GLU A 259 -13.67 -9.35 -3.39
CA GLU A 259 -14.56 -8.19 -3.24
C GLU A 259 -13.95 -6.92 -3.86
N LEU A 260 -12.66 -6.70 -3.65
CA LEU A 260 -11.91 -5.58 -4.24
C LEU A 260 -11.79 -5.67 -5.76
N GLY A 261 -11.71 -6.88 -6.31
CA GLY A 261 -11.48 -7.12 -7.74
C GLY A 261 -12.48 -6.43 -8.67
N LYS A 262 -13.68 -6.13 -8.16
CA LYS A 262 -14.75 -5.42 -8.90
C LYS A 262 -14.49 -3.92 -9.05
N ALA A 263 -13.64 -3.33 -8.21
CA ALA A 263 -13.37 -1.89 -8.18
C ALA A 263 -12.10 -1.49 -8.95
N PHE A 264 -11.20 -2.45 -9.23
CA PHE A 264 -9.94 -2.16 -9.90
C PHE A 264 -10.08 -2.19 -11.41
N ARG A 265 -9.59 -1.13 -12.05
CA ARG A 265 -9.38 -1.10 -13.50
C ARG A 265 -7.98 -1.61 -13.79
N VAL A 266 -7.87 -2.50 -14.77
CA VAL A 266 -6.59 -2.98 -15.31
C VAL A 266 -6.37 -2.29 -16.65
N LEU A 267 -5.26 -1.55 -16.77
CA LEU A 267 -4.90 -0.83 -17.99
C LEU A 267 -3.62 -1.41 -18.58
N THR A 268 -3.67 -1.86 -19.82
CA THR A 268 -2.47 -2.27 -20.55
C THR A 268 -1.79 -1.05 -21.15
N LEU A 269 -0.51 -0.86 -20.83
CA LEU A 269 0.26 0.29 -21.32
C LEU A 269 1.06 -0.08 -22.56
N ASN A 270 0.95 0.72 -23.61
CA ASN A 270 1.77 0.54 -24.81
C ASN A 270 3.17 1.13 -24.58
N THR A 271 3.24 2.23 -23.85
CA THR A 271 4.48 2.90 -23.47
C THR A 271 4.48 3.30 -21.99
N LEU A 272 5.65 3.54 -21.38
CA LEU A 272 5.71 4.02 -20.00
C LEU A 272 5.15 5.44 -19.86
N GLU A 273 5.21 6.25 -20.92
CA GLU A 273 4.63 7.60 -20.98
C GLU A 273 3.13 7.60 -20.69
N ASP A 274 2.41 6.57 -21.14
CA ASP A 274 0.96 6.41 -20.92
C ASP A 274 0.60 6.37 -19.42
N SER A 275 1.56 6.00 -18.55
CA SER A 275 1.35 5.97 -17.10
C SER A 275 1.40 7.33 -16.42
N VAL A 276 2.05 8.33 -17.03
CA VAL A 276 2.22 9.67 -16.42
C VAL A 276 0.85 10.31 -16.15
N GLY A 277 -0.08 10.16 -17.10
CA GLY A 277 -1.46 10.66 -16.95
C GLY A 277 -2.32 9.91 -15.93
N LEU A 278 -1.83 8.79 -15.38
CA LEU A 278 -2.52 8.00 -14.36
C LEU A 278 -2.12 8.41 -12.93
N ILE A 279 -1.14 9.30 -12.77
CA ILE A 279 -0.59 9.72 -11.49
C ILE A 279 -0.92 11.22 -11.28
N PRO A 280 -1.60 11.61 -10.18
CA PRO A 280 -2.03 10.77 -9.06
C PRO A 280 -3.29 9.94 -9.40
N PRO A 281 -3.39 8.72 -8.88
CA PRO A 281 -4.48 7.82 -9.21
C PRO A 281 -5.78 8.19 -8.47
N ARG A 282 -6.93 7.94 -9.12
CA ARG A 282 -8.28 8.18 -8.57
C ARG A 282 -8.83 6.93 -7.85
N GLY A 283 -9.80 7.13 -6.94
CA GLY A 283 -10.49 6.04 -6.25
C GLY A 283 -9.56 5.21 -5.35
N LEU A 284 -9.68 3.88 -5.40
CA LEU A 284 -8.75 2.94 -4.73
C LEU A 284 -7.42 2.76 -5.48
N GLY A 285 -7.29 3.34 -6.67
CA GLY A 285 -6.11 3.24 -7.52
C GLY A 285 -6.36 2.47 -8.81
N VAL A 286 -5.28 2.16 -9.52
CA VAL A 286 -5.30 1.48 -10.81
C VAL A 286 -4.18 0.47 -10.88
N ILE A 287 -4.39 -0.62 -11.61
CA ILE A 287 -3.35 -1.62 -11.89
C ILE A 287 -2.96 -1.46 -13.35
N VAL A 288 -1.67 -1.23 -13.60
CA VAL A 288 -1.13 -1.14 -14.97
C VAL A 288 -0.42 -2.43 -15.33
N SER A 289 -0.64 -2.90 -16.56
CA SER A 289 0.02 -4.06 -17.15
C SER A 289 1.14 -3.60 -18.08
N LEU A 290 2.34 -4.08 -17.80
CA LEU A 290 3.58 -3.82 -18.54
C LEU A 290 4.03 -5.05 -19.35
N ALA A 291 3.22 -6.12 -19.39
CA ALA A 291 3.57 -7.40 -19.99
C ALA A 291 3.88 -7.36 -21.50
N GLY A 292 3.56 -6.26 -22.19
CA GLY A 292 3.82 -6.05 -23.62
C GLY A 292 5.09 -5.26 -23.96
N GLN A 293 5.85 -4.81 -22.96
CA GLN A 293 7.07 -4.00 -23.13
C GLN A 293 8.35 -4.79 -22.84
#